data_AF-Q566N2-F1
#
_entry.id   AF-Q566N2-F1
#
_cell.length_a   1.000
_cell.length_b   1.000
_cell.length_c   1.000
_cell.angle_alpha   90.00
_cell.angle_beta   90.00
_cell.angle_gamma   90.00
#
_symmetry.space_group_name_H-M   'P 1'
#
loop_
_entity.id
_entity.type
_entity.pdbx_description
1 polymer ?
#
loop_
_entity_poly.entity_id
_entity_poly.type
_entity_poly.pdbx_seq_one_letter_code
_entity_poly.pdbx_strand_id
1 'polypeptide(L)'
;MSGELYVRQHEDSIIMDFPLNKPQPQDPHENMDILKAAVGDLPIEDVCYSPAMRILMVRLADTCDRSELITLSPVAEALLKSDSTGKTKGVLVTIKGTSNAQPGYDFYSRLFAPWFGIFEDPVCGSAHTLLAAYWSEKLNKKKLLAYQCSSRGGELELEVRDDGRVNIIGRAQIILQGTLKV
;
A
#
# COMPACT_ATOMS: atom_id res chain seq x y z
N MET A 1 -14.77 -15.45 -2.94
CA MET A 1 -13.99 -16.27 -1.99
C MET A 1 -12.58 -16.40 -2.54
N SER A 2 -11.55 -16.17 -1.72
CA SER A 2 -10.17 -15.88 -2.16
C SER A 2 -9.32 -17.09 -2.56
N GLY A 3 -9.92 -18.27 -2.78
CA GLY A 3 -9.18 -19.51 -3.03
C GLY A 3 -8.39 -20.01 -1.82
N GLU A 4 -7.51 -20.99 -2.03
CA GLU A 4 -6.61 -21.49 -1.01
C GLU A 4 -5.56 -20.44 -0.65
N LEU A 5 -5.30 -20.31 0.66
CA LEU A 5 -4.28 -19.41 1.21
C LEU A 5 -3.14 -20.26 1.77
N TYR A 6 -1.93 -20.00 1.27
CA TYR A 6 -0.72 -20.69 1.72
C TYR A 6 0.07 -19.77 2.64
N VAL A 7 0.35 -20.28 3.84
CA VAL A 7 1.13 -19.56 4.86
C VAL A 7 2.24 -20.48 5.35
N ARG A 8 3.46 -19.95 5.47
CA ARG A 8 4.62 -20.68 6.02
C ARG A 8 5.26 -19.84 7.11
N GLN A 9 5.81 -20.49 8.12
CA GLN A 9 6.67 -19.83 9.09
C GLN A 9 8.13 -19.97 8.65
N HIS A 10 8.91 -18.90 8.78
CA HIS A 10 10.35 -18.90 8.58
C HIS A 10 10.99 -18.05 9.67
N GLU A 11 11.69 -18.69 10.61
CA GLU A 11 12.19 -18.06 11.84
C GLU A 11 11.05 -17.34 12.59
N ASP A 12 11.21 -16.05 12.88
CA ASP A 12 10.23 -15.19 13.55
C ASP A 12 9.23 -14.52 12.56
N SER A 13 9.31 -14.88 11.27
CA SER A 13 8.49 -14.30 10.22
C SER A 13 7.42 -15.28 9.71
N ILE A 14 6.31 -14.71 9.28
CA ILE A 14 5.22 -15.39 8.59
C ILE A 14 5.29 -14.98 7.12
N ILE A 15 5.30 -15.96 6.24
CA ILE A 15 5.30 -15.81 4.78
C ILE A 15 3.91 -16.14 4.28
N MET A 16 3.24 -15.16 3.67
CA MET A 16 1.94 -15.34 3.03
C MET A 16 2.08 -15.27 1.51
N ASP A 17 1.47 -16.22 0.81
CA ASP A 17 1.53 -16.29 -0.65
C ASP A 17 0.28 -15.66 -1.29
N PHE A 18 0.46 -14.57 -2.05
CA PHE A 18 -0.60 -13.85 -2.75
C PHE A 18 -0.38 -13.78 -4.27
N PRO A 19 -1.46 -13.64 -5.07
CA PRO A 19 -1.32 -13.28 -6.48
C PRO A 19 -0.69 -11.88 -6.59
N LEU A 20 0.21 -11.71 -7.56
CA LEU A 20 0.77 -10.41 -7.92
C LEU A 20 -0.30 -9.63 -8.71
N ASN A 21 -0.67 -8.44 -8.23
CA ASN A 21 -1.71 -7.64 -8.87
C ASN A 21 -1.05 -6.43 -9.55
N LYS A 22 -0.92 -6.44 -10.88
CA LYS A 22 -0.39 -5.26 -11.59
C LYS A 22 -1.47 -4.18 -11.72
N PRO A 23 -1.28 -2.97 -11.17
CA PRO A 23 -2.23 -1.88 -11.34
C PRO A 23 -2.17 -1.34 -12.78
N GLN A 24 -3.25 -0.74 -13.25
CA GLN A 24 -3.38 -0.17 -14.58
C GLN A 24 -3.13 1.35 -14.53
N PRO A 25 -2.28 1.92 -15.40
CA PRO A 25 -2.12 3.38 -15.48
C PRO A 25 -3.46 4.09 -15.70
N GLN A 26 -3.62 5.27 -15.12
CA GLN A 26 -4.78 6.14 -15.30
C GLN A 26 -4.32 7.55 -15.64
N ASP A 27 -5.16 8.30 -16.35
CA ASP A 27 -4.98 9.73 -16.49
C ASP A 27 -5.25 10.42 -15.15
N PRO A 28 -4.31 11.21 -14.59
CA PRO A 28 -4.53 12.00 -13.39
C PRO A 28 -5.73 12.96 -13.51
N HIS A 29 -6.03 13.48 -14.70
CA HIS A 29 -7.15 14.40 -14.93
C HIS A 29 -8.52 13.77 -14.62
N GLU A 30 -8.66 12.46 -14.82
CA GLU A 30 -9.89 11.72 -14.49
C GLU A 30 -10.11 11.56 -12.99
N ASN A 31 -9.09 11.81 -12.16
CA ASN A 31 -9.11 11.54 -10.72
C ASN A 31 -8.77 12.80 -9.89
N MET A 32 -8.80 13.98 -10.49
CA MET A 32 -8.27 15.21 -9.89
C MET A 32 -8.83 15.53 -8.50
N ASP A 33 -10.14 15.35 -8.30
CA ASP A 33 -10.78 15.60 -7.00
C ASP A 33 -10.26 14.66 -5.90
N ILE A 34 -10.10 13.37 -6.22
CA ILE A 34 -9.56 12.38 -5.29
C ILE A 34 -8.09 12.67 -5.00
N LEU A 35 -7.31 13.00 -6.04
CA LEU A 35 -5.89 13.33 -5.90
C LEU A 35 -5.70 14.56 -5.00
N LYS A 36 -6.45 15.63 -5.25
CA LYS A 36 -6.39 16.86 -4.45
C LYS A 36 -6.79 16.60 -2.99
N ALA A 37 -7.83 15.80 -2.77
CA ALA A 37 -8.27 15.43 -1.41
C ALA A 37 -7.27 14.52 -0.67
N ALA A 38 -6.50 13.70 -1.39
CA ALA A 38 -5.57 12.74 -0.80
C ALA A 38 -4.17 13.31 -0.56
N VAL A 39 -3.61 14.04 -1.54
CA VAL A 39 -2.20 14.47 -1.55
C VAL A 39 -2.00 15.97 -1.71
N GLY A 40 -3.08 16.76 -1.82
CA GLY A 40 -2.99 18.21 -1.94
C GLY A 40 -2.29 18.65 -3.22
N ASP A 41 -1.23 19.45 -3.07
CA ASP A 41 -0.41 19.98 -4.18
C ASP A 41 0.94 19.26 -4.32
N LEU A 42 1.13 18.14 -3.62
CA LEU A 42 2.37 17.38 -3.77
C LEU A 42 2.54 16.90 -5.23
N PRO A 43 3.75 16.96 -5.79
CA PRO A 43 4.00 16.53 -7.16
C PRO A 43 3.72 15.03 -7.31
N ILE A 44 2.82 14.71 -8.23
CA ILE A 44 2.45 13.33 -8.59
C ILE A 44 3.21 12.94 -9.85
N GLU A 45 3.65 11.69 -9.87
CA GLU A 45 4.51 11.18 -10.95
C GLU A 45 3.86 9.98 -11.65
N ASP A 46 3.12 9.11 -10.96
CA ASP A 46 2.24 8.13 -11.60
C ASP A 46 0.89 8.02 -10.87
N VAL A 47 -0.19 7.80 -11.62
CA VAL A 47 -1.50 7.41 -11.08
C VAL A 47 -1.89 6.08 -11.71
N CYS A 48 -2.27 5.11 -10.88
CA CYS A 48 -2.72 3.81 -11.34
C CYS A 48 -3.98 3.37 -10.59
N TYR A 49 -4.73 2.42 -11.14
CA TYR A 49 -5.92 1.88 -10.53
C TYR A 49 -5.92 0.35 -10.56
N SER A 50 -6.43 -0.23 -9.48
CA SER A 50 -6.68 -1.67 -9.38
C SER A 50 -8.18 -1.93 -9.43
N PRO A 51 -8.74 -2.46 -10.54
CA PRO A 51 -10.14 -2.86 -10.58
C PRO A 51 -10.49 -3.95 -9.56
N ALA A 52 -9.57 -4.91 -9.34
CA ALA A 52 -9.78 -6.02 -8.42
C ALA A 52 -9.93 -5.56 -6.96
N MET A 53 -9.15 -4.55 -6.55
CA MET A 53 -9.18 -4.02 -5.17
C MET A 53 -9.99 -2.72 -5.03
N ARG A 54 -10.35 -2.11 -6.16
CA ARG A 54 -10.96 -0.78 -6.24
C ARG A 54 -10.10 0.30 -5.57
N ILE A 55 -8.78 0.19 -5.69
CA ILE A 55 -7.82 1.11 -5.09
C ILE A 55 -7.22 2.00 -6.18
N LEU A 56 -7.22 3.32 -5.94
CA LEU A 56 -6.44 4.29 -6.70
C LEU A 56 -5.06 4.42 -6.05
N MET A 57 -4.01 4.05 -6.77
CA MET A 57 -2.62 4.19 -6.34
C MET A 57 -2.03 5.50 -6.88
N VAL A 58 -1.41 6.28 -6.01
CA VAL A 58 -0.78 7.56 -6.32
C VAL A 58 0.70 7.45 -5.96
N ARG A 59 1.58 7.49 -6.95
CA ARG A 59 3.03 7.57 -6.74
C ARG A 59 3.44 9.03 -6.78
N LEU A 60 3.90 9.57 -5.66
CA LEU A 60 4.47 10.92 -5.63
C LEU A 60 5.83 10.94 -6.32
N ALA A 61 6.25 12.12 -6.76
CA ALA A 61 7.52 12.32 -7.44
C ALA A 61 8.72 12.01 -6.51
N ASP A 62 9.86 11.70 -7.11
CA ASP A 62 11.11 11.41 -6.38
C ASP A 62 11.67 12.64 -5.65
N THR A 63 11.11 13.83 -5.88
CA THR A 63 11.38 15.04 -5.09
C THR A 63 10.69 15.02 -3.73
N CYS A 64 9.67 14.18 -3.54
CA CYS A 64 9.00 14.01 -2.26
C CYS A 64 9.75 13.02 -1.36
N ASP A 65 9.69 13.25 -0.06
CA ASP A 65 10.33 12.41 0.95
C ASP A 65 9.34 11.76 1.93
N ARG A 66 9.90 10.97 2.86
CA ARG A 66 9.12 10.27 3.89
C ARG A 66 8.38 11.23 4.82
N SER A 67 8.91 12.42 5.09
CA SER A 67 8.28 13.42 5.94
C SER A 67 7.00 13.95 5.30
N GLU A 68 7.03 14.25 4.00
CA GLU A 68 5.84 14.68 3.25
C GLU A 68 4.76 13.59 3.27
N LEU A 69 5.13 12.31 3.06
CA LEU A 69 4.18 11.20 3.12
C LEU A 69 3.54 11.06 4.52
N ILE A 70 4.34 11.16 5.59
CA ILE A 70 3.85 11.04 6.98
C ILE A 70 2.94 12.22 7.35
N THR A 71 3.26 13.42 6.88
CA THR A 71 2.51 14.64 7.21
C THR A 71 1.24 14.83 6.38
N LEU A 72 0.99 14.00 5.36
CA LEU A 72 -0.30 13.96 4.67
C LEU A 72 -1.45 13.84 5.68
N SER A 73 -2.41 14.74 5.57
CA SER A 73 -3.57 14.82 6.45
C SER A 73 -4.86 14.89 5.63
N PRO A 74 -5.18 13.83 4.86
CA PRO A 74 -6.42 13.80 4.11
C PRO A 74 -7.62 13.78 5.06
N VAL A 75 -8.73 14.37 4.62
CA VAL A 75 -9.96 14.40 5.41
C VAL A 75 -10.91 13.33 4.88
N ALA A 76 -11.36 12.42 5.76
CA ALA A 76 -12.25 11.31 5.38
C ALA A 76 -13.48 11.78 4.59
N GLU A 77 -14.13 12.85 5.06
CA GLU A 77 -15.30 13.42 4.39
C GLU A 77 -14.97 13.99 3.01
N ALA A 78 -13.82 14.65 2.84
CA ALA A 78 -13.38 15.17 1.55
C ALA A 78 -13.09 14.03 0.56
N LEU A 79 -12.44 12.96 1.02
CA LEU A 79 -12.24 11.74 0.22
C LEU A 79 -13.57 11.11 -0.20
N LEU A 80 -14.51 10.91 0.74
CA LEU A 80 -15.80 10.33 0.42
C LEU A 80 -16.58 11.16 -0.62
N LYS A 81 -16.47 12.49 -0.56
CA LYS A 81 -17.12 13.42 -1.50
C LYS A 81 -16.43 13.51 -2.85
N SER A 82 -15.14 13.19 -2.95
CA SER A 82 -14.38 13.35 -4.19
C SER A 82 -14.56 12.20 -5.19
N ASP A 83 -15.02 11.02 -4.76
CA ASP A 83 -15.40 9.95 -5.68
C ASP A 83 -16.89 10.03 -6.07
N SER A 84 -17.17 10.73 -7.17
CA SER A 84 -18.52 10.82 -7.76
C SER A 84 -18.94 9.55 -8.52
N THR A 85 -18.00 8.68 -8.86
CA THR A 85 -18.25 7.48 -9.69
C THR A 85 -18.59 6.25 -8.83
N GLY A 86 -18.24 6.30 -7.54
CA GLY A 86 -18.29 5.16 -6.63
C GLY A 86 -17.24 4.08 -6.91
N LYS A 87 -16.39 4.25 -7.93
CA LYS A 87 -15.38 3.28 -8.41
C LYS A 87 -14.29 3.04 -7.37
N THR A 88 -13.88 4.06 -6.64
CA THR A 88 -12.74 4.01 -5.73
C THR A 88 -13.20 3.70 -4.32
N LYS A 89 -12.49 2.79 -3.65
CA LYS A 89 -12.73 2.38 -2.27
C LYS A 89 -11.52 2.57 -1.36
N GLY A 90 -10.37 2.91 -1.94
CA GLY A 90 -9.19 3.35 -1.19
C GLY A 90 -8.21 4.12 -2.07
N VAL A 91 -7.42 4.96 -1.43
CA VAL A 91 -6.32 5.71 -2.03
C VAL A 91 -5.02 5.25 -1.39
N LEU A 92 -4.17 4.61 -2.20
CA LEU A 92 -2.86 4.11 -1.81
C LEU A 92 -1.80 5.09 -2.27
N VAL A 93 -1.24 5.87 -1.35
CA VAL A 93 -0.16 6.81 -1.66
C VAL A 93 1.17 6.11 -1.43
N THR A 94 2.10 6.22 -2.37
CA THR A 94 3.43 5.63 -2.26
C THR A 94 4.51 6.57 -2.77
N ILE A 95 5.71 6.45 -2.19
CA ILE A 95 6.90 7.16 -2.63
C ILE A 95 8.07 6.19 -2.70
N LYS A 96 9.07 6.54 -3.50
CA LYS A 96 10.33 5.81 -3.55
C LYS A 96 11.04 5.93 -2.21
N GLY A 97 11.62 4.82 -1.76
CA GLY A 97 12.39 4.79 -0.54
C GLY A 97 13.82 5.28 -0.74
N THR A 98 14.59 5.33 0.34
CA THR A 98 15.99 5.72 0.32
C THR A 98 16.84 4.61 0.91
N SER A 99 17.80 4.10 0.14
CA SER A 99 18.76 3.08 0.56
C SER A 99 19.78 3.60 1.58
N ASN A 100 19.89 4.91 1.71
CA ASN A 100 20.95 5.57 2.47
C ASN A 100 20.57 5.78 3.95
N ALA A 101 19.29 5.56 4.28
CA ALA A 101 18.81 5.52 5.66
C ALA A 101 19.00 4.10 6.23
N GLN A 102 18.97 3.97 7.56
CA GLN A 102 19.00 2.66 8.23
C GLN A 102 17.80 2.52 9.19
N PRO A 103 16.91 1.52 8.99
CA PRO A 103 16.87 0.63 7.82
C PRO A 103 16.51 1.41 6.55
N GLY A 104 17.13 1.02 5.43
CA GLY A 104 16.86 1.59 4.12
C GLY A 104 15.71 0.83 3.47
N TYR A 105 14.62 1.52 3.16
CA TYR A 105 13.47 0.92 2.50
C TYR A 105 13.50 1.18 1.00
N ASP A 106 12.97 0.26 0.22
CA ASP A 106 12.80 0.42 -1.22
C ASP A 106 11.64 1.35 -1.56
N PHE A 107 10.58 1.35 -0.75
CA PHE A 107 9.47 2.29 -0.86
C PHE A 107 8.70 2.46 0.46
N TYR A 108 7.95 3.55 0.52
CA TYR A 108 7.02 3.84 1.61
C TYR A 108 5.59 3.92 1.07
N SER A 109 4.60 3.64 1.93
CA SER A 109 3.18 3.78 1.55
C SER A 109 2.27 4.23 2.69
N ARG A 110 1.06 4.68 2.34
CA ARG A 110 -0.10 4.87 3.23
C ARG A 110 -1.37 4.50 2.49
N LEU A 111 -2.34 3.90 3.18
CA LEU A 111 -3.63 3.51 2.59
C LEU A 111 -4.79 4.19 3.31
N PHE A 112 -5.43 5.14 2.63
CA PHE A 112 -6.66 5.79 3.08
C PHE A 112 -7.86 5.08 2.49
N ALA A 113 -8.79 4.63 3.33
CA ALA A 113 -9.81 3.67 2.93
C ALA A 113 -11.23 4.00 3.44
N PRO A 114 -11.66 5.29 3.55
CA PRO A 114 -12.87 5.66 4.28
C PRO A 114 -14.15 5.00 3.75
N TRP A 115 -14.19 4.63 2.47
CA TRP A 115 -15.32 3.89 1.88
C TRP A 115 -15.49 2.47 2.41
N PHE A 116 -14.47 1.89 3.05
CA PHE A 116 -14.54 0.60 3.75
C PHE A 116 -14.91 0.77 5.24
N GLY A 117 -15.20 1.98 5.71
CA GLY A 117 -15.53 2.27 7.11
C GLY A 117 -14.33 2.40 8.04
N ILE A 118 -13.10 2.35 7.48
CA ILE A 118 -11.85 2.61 8.20
C ILE A 118 -11.18 3.80 7.51
N PHE A 119 -10.82 4.83 8.25
CA PHE A 119 -10.20 6.01 7.63
C PHE A 119 -8.82 5.69 7.02
N GLU A 120 -7.91 5.12 7.81
CA GLU A 120 -6.58 4.70 7.37
C GLU A 120 -6.31 3.27 7.83
N ASP A 121 -5.91 2.39 6.92
CA ASP A 121 -5.47 1.04 7.26
C ASP A 121 -4.02 1.09 7.77
N PRO A 122 -3.72 0.57 8.98
CA PRO A 122 -2.37 0.61 9.53
C PRO A 122 -1.32 -0.08 8.66
N VAL A 123 -1.64 -1.28 8.16
CA VAL A 123 -0.74 -2.12 7.36
C VAL A 123 -1.60 -3.06 6.50
N CYS A 124 -1.68 -2.78 5.20
CA CYS A 124 -2.56 -3.53 4.31
C CYS A 124 -1.75 -4.51 3.45
N GLY A 125 -1.73 -5.79 3.84
CA GLY A 125 -1.04 -6.83 3.07
C GLY A 125 -1.55 -6.93 1.62
N SER A 126 -2.86 -6.83 1.39
CA SER A 126 -3.41 -6.88 0.04
C SER A 126 -2.90 -5.75 -0.86
N ALA A 127 -2.81 -4.52 -0.34
CA ALA A 127 -2.25 -3.39 -1.08
C ALA A 127 -0.79 -3.62 -1.50
N HIS A 128 -0.02 -4.39 -0.73
CA HIS A 128 1.35 -4.71 -1.08
C HIS A 128 1.48 -5.66 -2.28
N THR A 129 0.41 -6.35 -2.68
CA THR A 129 0.41 -7.09 -3.95
C THR A 129 0.47 -6.16 -5.17
N LEU A 130 -0.07 -4.94 -5.04
CA LEU A 130 -0.02 -3.87 -6.05
C LEU A 130 1.35 -3.19 -6.04
N LEU A 131 1.81 -2.82 -4.85
CA LEU A 131 3.08 -2.14 -4.66
C LEU A 131 4.26 -3.01 -5.05
N ALA A 132 4.23 -4.32 -4.72
CA ALA A 132 5.26 -5.26 -5.15
C ALA A 132 5.37 -5.29 -6.67
N ALA A 133 4.24 -5.39 -7.38
CA ALA A 133 4.23 -5.40 -8.84
C ALA A 133 4.83 -4.11 -9.42
N TYR A 134 4.37 -2.97 -8.92
CA TYR A 134 4.79 -1.66 -9.39
C TYR A 134 6.27 -1.36 -9.09
N TRP A 135 6.69 -1.48 -7.83
CA TRP A 135 8.06 -1.15 -7.42
C TRP A 135 9.10 -2.17 -7.88
N SER A 136 8.74 -3.44 -8.02
CA SER A 136 9.64 -4.45 -8.59
C SER A 136 10.06 -4.08 -10.01
N GLU A 137 9.10 -3.64 -10.82
CA GLU A 137 9.33 -3.17 -12.18
C GLU A 137 10.14 -1.86 -12.21
N LYS A 138 9.73 -0.85 -11.42
CA LYS A 138 10.41 0.46 -11.39
C LYS A 138 11.85 0.39 -10.87
N LEU A 139 12.14 -0.51 -9.92
CA LEU A 139 13.46 -0.65 -9.31
C LEU A 139 14.30 -1.79 -9.92
N ASN A 140 13.71 -2.60 -10.80
CA ASN A 140 14.31 -3.83 -11.31
C ASN A 140 14.82 -4.75 -10.18
N LYS A 141 13.98 -4.95 -9.15
CA LYS A 141 14.28 -5.77 -7.96
C LYS A 141 13.17 -6.77 -7.70
N LYS A 142 13.52 -8.02 -7.36
CA LYS A 142 12.53 -9.05 -6.97
C LYS A 142 12.30 -9.11 -5.47
N LYS A 143 13.30 -8.75 -4.67
CA LYS A 143 13.21 -8.61 -3.22
C LYS A 143 13.17 -7.14 -2.84
N LEU A 144 12.13 -6.76 -2.11
CA LEU A 144 11.85 -5.38 -1.72
C LEU A 144 11.61 -5.31 -0.22
N LEU A 145 12.14 -4.27 0.43
CA LEU A 145 11.79 -3.92 1.80
C LEU A 145 10.87 -2.70 1.80
N ALA A 146 9.68 -2.84 2.37
CA ALA A 146 8.63 -1.83 2.36
C ALA A 146 8.29 -1.37 3.77
N TYR A 147 7.84 -0.11 3.89
CA TYR A 147 7.28 0.40 5.14
C TYR A 147 5.99 1.18 4.91
N GLN A 148 4.91 0.75 5.57
CA GLN A 148 3.65 1.49 5.57
C GLN A 148 3.67 2.52 6.71
N CYS A 149 3.74 3.80 6.34
CA CYS A 149 3.90 4.97 7.21
C CYS A 149 2.58 5.42 7.86
N SER A 150 1.76 4.49 8.33
CA SER A 150 0.62 4.83 9.20
C SER A 150 1.12 5.24 10.60
N SER A 151 0.21 5.72 11.46
CA SER A 151 0.54 6.05 12.86
C SER A 151 1.10 4.87 13.65
N ARG A 152 0.74 3.63 13.29
CA ARG A 152 1.25 2.40 13.92
C ARG A 152 2.52 1.89 13.24
N GLY A 153 2.69 2.19 11.94
CA GLY A 153 3.78 1.68 11.14
C GLY A 153 3.67 0.19 10.84
N GLY A 154 4.34 -0.26 9.79
CA GLY A 154 4.53 -1.67 9.51
C GLY A 154 5.59 -1.91 8.45
N GLU A 155 6.58 -2.73 8.80
CA GLU A 155 7.59 -3.23 7.87
C GLU A 155 7.09 -4.52 7.22
N LEU A 156 7.31 -4.63 5.90
CA LEU A 156 6.98 -5.80 5.11
C LEU A 156 8.14 -6.11 4.17
N GLU A 157 8.57 -7.35 4.16
CA GLU A 157 9.46 -7.90 3.14
C GLU A 157 8.60 -8.49 2.01
N LEU A 158 8.99 -8.23 0.76
CA LEU A 158 8.27 -8.69 -0.41
C LEU A 158 9.22 -9.44 -1.34
N GLU A 159 8.77 -10.58 -1.84
CA GLU A 159 9.47 -11.33 -2.86
C GLU A 159 8.54 -11.61 -4.05
N VAL A 160 8.75 -10.89 -5.14
CA VAL A 160 8.06 -11.10 -6.41
C VAL A 160 8.63 -12.34 -7.06
N ARG A 161 7.74 -13.27 -7.42
CA ARG A 161 8.07 -14.54 -8.05
C ARG A 161 7.75 -14.50 -9.54
N ASP A 162 8.37 -15.39 -10.31
CA ASP A 162 8.22 -15.45 -11.77
C ASP A 162 6.90 -16.10 -12.22
N ASP A 163 6.19 -16.76 -11.33
CA ASP A 163 4.88 -17.38 -11.56
C ASP A 163 3.70 -16.41 -11.35
N GLY A 164 3.96 -15.10 -11.32
CA GLY A 164 2.92 -14.08 -11.13
C GLY A 164 2.40 -14.01 -9.69
N ARG A 165 3.20 -14.40 -8.71
CA ARG A 165 2.88 -14.38 -7.28
C ARG A 165 3.84 -13.51 -6.50
N VAL A 166 3.46 -13.17 -5.28
CA VAL A 166 4.29 -12.43 -4.33
C VAL A 166 4.20 -13.08 -2.96
N ASN A 167 5.37 -13.31 -2.36
CA ASN A 167 5.44 -13.62 -0.94
C ASN A 167 5.43 -12.31 -0.18
N ILE A 168 4.51 -12.17 0.76
CA ILE A 168 4.46 -11.06 1.72
C ILE A 168 4.92 -11.61 3.06
N ILE A 169 6.00 -11.06 3.57
CA ILE A 169 6.73 -11.57 4.72
C ILE A 169 6.69 -10.50 5.81
N GLY A 170 6.28 -10.90 7.01
CA GLY A 170 6.20 -9.99 8.15
C GLY A 170 6.28 -10.72 9.48
N ARG A 171 6.66 -9.98 10.52
CA ARG A 171 6.70 -10.49 11.90
C ARG A 171 5.36 -10.23 12.58
N ALA A 172 5.03 -11.07 13.56
CA ALA A 172 3.84 -10.92 14.38
C ALA A 172 4.21 -10.96 15.87
N GLN A 173 3.51 -10.16 16.68
CA GLN A 173 3.68 -10.12 18.13
C GLN A 173 2.32 -10.32 18.80
N ILE A 174 2.26 -11.27 19.74
CA ILE A 174 1.07 -11.46 20.58
C ILE A 174 0.97 -10.27 21.54
N ILE A 175 -0.17 -9.57 21.52
CA ILE A 175 -0.48 -8.43 22.39
C ILE A 175 -1.35 -8.85 23.59
N LEU A 176 -2.30 -9.76 23.36
CA LEU A 176 -3.21 -10.29 24.37
C LEU A 176 -3.47 -11.76 24.08
N GLN A 177 -3.47 -12.60 25.13
CA GLN A 177 -3.87 -13.99 25.06
C GLN A 177 -4.85 -14.28 26.20
N GLY A 178 -5.96 -14.95 25.90
CA GLY A 178 -7.03 -15.21 26.88
C GLY A 178 -8.06 -16.21 26.37
N THR A 179 -9.16 -16.36 27.12
CA THR A 179 -10.28 -17.24 26.76
C THR A 179 -11.57 -16.43 26.69
N LEU A 180 -12.29 -16.51 25.58
CA LEU A 180 -13.62 -15.91 25.43
C LEU A 180 -14.69 -16.91 25.90
N LYS A 181 -15.53 -16.52 26.86
CA LYS A 181 -16.73 -17.29 27.23
C LYS A 181 -17.85 -16.94 26.26
N VAL A 182 -18.31 -17.94 25.53
CA VAL A 182 -19.48 -17.88 24.62
C VAL A 182 -20.67 -18.57 25.24
#